data_AF-A0A933ST56-F1
#
_entry.id   AF-A0A933ST56-F1
#
_cell.length_a   1.000
_cell.length_b   1.000
_cell.length_c   1.000
_cell.angle_alpha   90.00
_cell.angle_beta   90.00
_cell.angle_gamma   90.00
#
_symmetry.space_group_name_H-M   'P 1'
#
loop_
_entity.id
_entity.type
_entity.pdbx_description
1 polymer ?
#
loop_
_entity_poly.entity_id
_entity_poly.type
_entity_poly.pdbx_seq_one_letter_code
_entity_poly.pdbx_strand_id
1 'polypeptide(L)'
;MKFSTHNNRKIKITGTCFQGEIISSFQKLVDAFGQPLKSDFICYKSDAEWWVKFEDGKVATIYNWKDGKNYLGKDGMKTEEIMNWHIGGRDKAIVERIISILEKTK
;
A
#
# COMPACT_ATOMS: atom_id res chain seq x y z
N MET A 1 -8.88 -0.58 15.12
CA MET A 1 -7.43 -0.40 15.20
C MET A 1 -7.13 0.99 14.70
N LYS A 2 -6.39 1.79 15.47
CA LYS A 2 -6.04 3.16 15.08
C LYS A 2 -4.71 3.15 14.32
N PHE A 3 -4.65 3.95 13.26
CA PHE A 3 -3.46 4.14 12.44
C PHE A 3 -3.48 5.55 11.85
N SER A 4 -2.35 5.96 11.29
CA SER A 4 -2.21 7.18 10.49
C SER A 4 -1.56 6.84 9.17
N THR A 5 -1.87 7.61 8.12
CA THR A 5 -1.27 7.43 6.81
C THR A 5 -0.42 8.63 6.42
N HIS A 6 0.36 8.48 5.34
CA HIS A 6 1.17 9.57 4.78
C HIS A 6 0.33 10.81 4.42
N ASN A 7 -0.97 10.64 4.20
CA ASN A 7 -1.90 11.74 3.94
C ASN A 7 -2.00 12.74 5.11
N ASN A 8 -1.72 12.30 6.34
CA ASN A 8 -1.86 13.14 7.53
C ASN A 8 -0.52 13.43 8.22
N ARG A 9 0.51 12.59 8.04
CA ARG A 9 1.79 12.69 8.75
C ARG A 9 2.95 12.14 7.92
N LYS A 10 4.16 12.63 8.17
CA LYS A 10 5.38 11.99 7.65
C LYS A 10 5.61 10.64 8.33
N ILE A 11 5.80 9.58 7.56
CA ILE A 11 6.03 8.21 8.04
C ILE A 11 7.39 7.72 7.56
N LYS A 12 8.21 7.21 8.48
CA LYS A 12 9.52 6.63 8.16
C LYS A 12 9.38 5.14 7.86
N ILE A 13 9.46 4.81 6.59
CA ILE A 13 9.37 3.43 6.07
C ILE A 13 10.72 2.74 5.87
N THR A 14 11.84 3.42 6.15
CA THR A 14 13.18 2.82 5.99
C THR A 14 13.28 1.46 6.71
N GLY A 15 13.83 0.47 6.01
CA GLY A 15 14.00 -0.90 6.50
C GLY A 15 12.76 -1.77 6.39
N THR A 16 11.66 -1.31 5.78
CA THR A 16 10.57 -2.21 5.38
C THR A 16 10.99 -3.04 4.17
N CYS A 17 10.53 -4.28 4.11
CA CYS A 17 10.67 -5.16 2.96
C CYS A 17 9.37 -5.94 2.76
N PHE A 18 9.24 -6.60 1.61
CA PHE A 18 8.08 -7.43 1.30
C PHE A 18 7.80 -8.48 2.39
N GLN A 19 6.56 -8.53 2.86
CA GLN A 19 6.08 -9.47 3.88
C GLN A 19 4.97 -10.40 3.37
N GLY A 20 4.23 -9.99 2.33
CA GLY A 20 3.16 -10.78 1.73
C GLY A 20 2.33 -9.96 0.75
N GLU A 21 1.28 -10.59 0.23
CA GLU A 21 0.37 -10.00 -0.76
C GLU A 21 -1.07 -10.05 -0.25
N ILE A 22 -1.89 -9.15 -0.77
CA ILE A 22 -3.34 -9.15 -0.56
C ILE A 22 -4.05 -8.95 -1.90
N ILE A 23 -5.28 -9.45 -1.98
CA ILE A 23 -6.17 -9.18 -3.10
C ILE A 23 -7.20 -8.14 -2.63
N SER A 24 -7.20 -6.96 -3.25
CA SER A 24 -8.15 -5.89 -2.95
C SER A 24 -8.29 -4.96 -4.16
N SER A 25 -9.46 -4.33 -4.32
CA SER A 25 -9.60 -3.26 -5.31
C SER A 25 -8.86 -2.00 -4.87
N PHE A 26 -8.42 -1.21 -5.85
CA PHE A 26 -7.83 0.11 -5.61
C PHE A 26 -8.76 1.01 -4.78
N GLN A 27 -10.05 1.07 -5.14
CA GLN A 27 -11.01 1.91 -4.42
C GLN A 27 -11.12 1.54 -2.93
N LYS A 28 -11.10 0.24 -2.61
CA LYS A 28 -11.17 -0.22 -1.21
C LYS A 28 -9.92 0.19 -0.41
N LEU A 29 -8.74 0.24 -1.04
CA LEU A 29 -7.54 0.79 -0.43
C LEU A 29 -7.66 2.30 -0.22
N VAL A 30 -8.23 3.03 -1.18
CA VAL A 30 -8.52 4.46 -1.04
C VAL A 30 -9.48 4.74 0.10
N ASP A 31 -10.56 3.96 0.21
CA ASP A 31 -11.57 4.11 1.26
C ASP A 31 -10.98 3.81 2.66
N ALA A 32 -10.04 2.86 2.73
CA ALA A 32 -9.37 2.48 3.98
C ALA A 32 -8.25 3.44 4.40
N PHE A 33 -7.43 3.91 3.47
CA PHE A 33 -6.14 4.56 3.75
C PHE A 33 -6.03 6.01 3.22
N GLY A 34 -7.02 6.46 2.46
CA GLY A 34 -7.00 7.72 1.72
C GLY A 34 -6.30 7.59 0.36
N GLN A 35 -6.04 8.71 -0.31
CA GLN A 35 -5.38 8.72 -1.61
C GLN A 35 -3.95 8.12 -1.52
N PRO A 36 -3.45 7.45 -2.57
CA PRO A 36 -2.07 6.97 -2.60
C PRO A 36 -1.08 8.14 -2.57
N LEU A 37 0.20 7.83 -2.40
CA LEU A 37 1.28 8.81 -2.52
C LEU A 37 1.21 9.55 -3.85
N LYS A 38 1.68 10.80 -3.85
CA LYS A 38 1.85 11.55 -5.09
C LYS A 38 2.97 10.90 -5.92
N SER A 39 2.81 10.92 -7.24
CA SER A 39 3.70 10.32 -8.24
C SER A 39 5.19 10.52 -7.96
N ASP A 40 5.58 11.71 -7.51
CA ASP A 40 6.99 12.08 -7.30
C ASP A 40 7.67 11.31 -6.16
N PHE A 41 6.89 10.62 -5.31
CA PHE A 41 7.38 9.80 -4.21
C PHE A 41 7.27 8.30 -4.48
N ILE A 42 6.69 7.89 -5.62
CA ILE A 42 6.48 6.50 -5.99
C ILE A 42 7.67 6.01 -6.82
N CYS A 43 8.13 4.79 -6.54
CA CYS A 43 9.16 4.13 -7.34
C CYS A 43 8.65 3.87 -8.77
N TYR A 44 9.52 3.97 -9.78
CA TYR A 44 9.18 3.65 -11.18
C TYR A 44 8.61 2.22 -11.42
N LYS A 45 8.67 1.34 -10.42
CA LYS A 45 8.15 -0.03 -10.47
C LYS A 45 6.71 -0.17 -9.97
N SER A 46 6.17 0.88 -9.39
CA SER A 46 4.86 0.90 -8.74
C SER A 46 4.08 2.09 -9.26
N ASP A 47 2.77 1.96 -9.31
CA ASP A 47 1.81 2.94 -9.83
C ASP A 47 1.05 3.62 -8.68
N ALA A 48 0.84 2.90 -7.58
CA ALA A 48 0.31 3.45 -6.34
C ALA A 48 1.02 2.84 -5.13
N GLU A 49 1.23 3.66 -4.11
CA GLU A 49 1.80 3.24 -2.84
C GLU A 49 1.18 3.99 -1.67
N TRP A 50 0.94 3.29 -0.55
CA TRP A 50 0.51 3.86 0.72
C TRP A 50 1.50 3.53 1.82
N TRP A 51 1.74 4.49 2.70
CA TRP A 51 2.45 4.28 3.97
C TRP A 51 1.50 4.42 5.14
N VAL A 52 1.53 3.42 6.03
CA VAL A 52 0.66 3.33 7.20
C VAL A 52 1.54 3.19 8.45
N LYS A 53 1.22 3.93 9.51
CA LYS A 53 1.85 3.83 10.83
C LYS A 53 0.79 3.51 11.88
N PHE A 54 1.00 2.42 12.60
CA PHE A 54 0.15 1.99 13.70
C PHE A 54 0.56 2.68 15.01
N GLU A 55 -0.34 2.70 15.99
CA GLU A 55 -0.09 3.32 17.30
C GLU A 55 1.08 2.67 18.07
N ASP A 56 1.30 1.37 17.88
CA ASP A 56 2.44 0.64 18.46
C ASP A 56 3.77 0.91 17.73
N GLY A 57 3.79 1.86 16.79
CA GLY A 57 4.98 2.30 16.06
C GLY A 57 5.36 1.42 14.88
N LYS A 58 4.66 0.29 14.65
CA LYS A 58 4.86 -0.51 13.45
C LYS A 58 4.43 0.25 12.20
N VAL A 59 5.01 -0.12 11.07
CA VAL A 59 4.77 0.53 9.78
C VAL A 59 4.48 -0.51 8.70
N ALA A 60 3.62 -0.14 7.76
CA ALA A 60 3.33 -0.90 6.56
C ALA A 60 3.51 -0.03 5.32
N THR A 61 3.93 -0.64 4.22
CA THR A 61 3.75 -0.10 2.88
C THR A 61 2.81 -1.00 2.10
N ILE A 62 1.98 -0.42 1.25
CA ILE A 62 1.04 -1.14 0.37
C ILE A 62 1.30 -0.64 -1.03
N TYR A 63 1.65 -1.49 -1.98
CA TYR A 63 2.04 -1.06 -3.32
C TYR A 63 1.81 -2.15 -4.35
N ASN A 64 1.56 -1.78 -5.59
CA ASN A 64 1.62 -2.73 -6.70
C ASN A 64 3.07 -2.93 -7.15
N TRP A 65 3.40 -4.06 -7.78
CA TRP A 65 4.78 -4.35 -8.15
C TRP A 65 4.88 -4.86 -9.58
N LYS A 66 5.36 -3.98 -10.47
CA LYS A 66 5.76 -4.29 -11.85
C LYS A 66 4.65 -4.81 -12.77
N ASP A 67 3.39 -4.58 -12.41
CA ASP A 67 2.19 -4.99 -13.13
C ASP A 67 1.44 -3.83 -13.78
N GLY A 68 1.68 -2.60 -13.33
CA GLY A 68 1.06 -1.40 -13.88
C GLY A 68 1.91 -0.66 -14.93
N LYS A 69 1.37 0.47 -15.38
CA LYS A 69 1.90 1.27 -16.49
C LYS A 69 3.26 1.90 -16.19
N ASN A 70 3.56 2.19 -14.93
CA ASN A 70 4.86 2.76 -14.57
C ASN A 70 6.02 1.83 -14.93
N TYR A 71 5.82 0.51 -14.85
CA TYR A 71 6.85 -0.48 -15.18
C TYR A 71 6.73 -1.04 -16.60
N LEU A 72 5.51 -1.39 -17.04
CA LEU A 72 5.27 -2.07 -18.32
C LEU A 72 4.84 -1.11 -19.45
N GLY A 73 4.72 0.20 -19.17
CA GLY A 73 4.27 1.19 -20.14
C GLY A 73 2.85 0.89 -20.61
N LYS A 74 2.65 0.86 -21.94
CA LYS A 74 1.33 0.63 -22.55
C LYS A 74 0.74 -0.76 -22.25
N ASP A 75 1.58 -1.75 -21.93
CA ASP A 75 1.17 -3.13 -21.68
C ASP A 75 0.84 -3.38 -20.20
N GLY A 76 1.03 -2.37 -19.34
CA GLY A 76 0.70 -2.42 -17.92
C GLY A 76 -0.77 -2.14 -17.63
N MET A 77 -1.24 -2.68 -16.51
CA MET A 77 -2.60 -2.44 -16.00
C MET A 77 -2.77 -0.98 -15.60
N LYS A 78 -3.98 -0.43 -15.78
CA LYS A 78 -4.30 0.86 -15.13
C LYS A 78 -4.32 0.66 -13.62
N THR A 79 -3.91 1.67 -12.86
CA THR A 79 -3.84 1.61 -11.39
C THR A 79 -5.15 1.15 -10.75
N GLU A 80 -6.28 1.57 -11.31
CA GLU A 80 -7.63 1.23 -10.84
C GLU A 80 -8.02 -0.23 -11.12
N GLU A 81 -7.34 -0.89 -12.07
CA GLU A 81 -7.58 -2.29 -12.47
C GLU A 81 -6.68 -3.27 -11.67
N ILE A 82 -5.71 -2.76 -10.91
CA ILE A 82 -4.80 -3.60 -10.12
C ILE A 82 -5.52 -4.19 -8.90
N MET A 83 -5.39 -5.51 -8.77
CA MET A 83 -6.00 -6.28 -7.69
C MET A 83 -4.99 -6.91 -6.72
N ASN A 84 -3.76 -7.18 -7.18
CA ASN A 84 -2.70 -7.74 -6.34
C ASN A 84 -1.84 -6.62 -5.75
N TRP A 85 -1.78 -6.55 -4.43
CA TRP A 85 -1.02 -5.53 -3.72
C TRP A 85 -0.03 -6.17 -2.77
N HIS A 86 1.23 -5.75 -2.89
CA HIS A 86 2.31 -6.15 -2.01
C HIS A 86 2.22 -5.36 -0.72
N ILE A 87 2.48 -6.06 0.39
CA ILE A 87 2.57 -5.51 1.72
C ILE A 87 4.03 -5.52 2.16
N GLY A 88 4.61 -4.34 2.35
CA GLY A 88 5.89 -4.15 2.99
C GLY A 88 5.75 -3.90 4.49
N GLY A 89 6.73 -4.34 5.27
CA GLY A 89 6.75 -4.20 6.72
C GLY A 89 8.08 -4.65 7.31
N ARG A 90 8.18 -4.62 8.64
CA ARG A 90 9.34 -5.14 9.39
C ARG A 90 9.10 -6.54 9.98
N ASP A 91 7.86 -6.99 9.97
CA ASP A 91 7.44 -8.30 10.43
C ASP A 91 6.16 -8.76 9.71
N LYS A 92 5.96 -10.07 9.63
CA LYS A 92 4.85 -10.68 8.89
C LYS A 92 3.47 -10.35 9.45
N ALA A 93 3.35 -10.02 10.75
CA ALA A 93 2.06 -9.69 11.35
C ALA A 93 1.46 -8.39 10.80
N ILE A 94 2.24 -7.60 10.06
CA ILE A 94 1.73 -6.45 9.32
C ILE A 94 0.70 -6.83 8.25
N VAL A 95 0.86 -7.97 7.59
CA VAL A 95 -0.06 -8.42 6.54
C VAL A 95 -1.46 -8.64 7.13
N GLU A 96 -1.55 -9.38 8.23
CA GLU A 96 -2.81 -9.65 8.94
C GLU A 96 -3.50 -8.37 9.43
N ARG A 97 -2.73 -7.36 9.85
CA ARG A 97 -3.27 -6.06 10.25
C ARG A 97 -3.92 -5.33 9.08
N ILE A 98 -3.29 -5.34 7.91
CA ILE A 98 -3.87 -4.73 6.71
C ILE A 98 -5.14 -5.46 6.30
N ILE A 99 -5.14 -6.79 6.29
CA ILE A 99 -6.32 -7.61 6.01
C ILE A 99 -7.46 -7.23 6.97
N SER A 100 -7.20 -7.16 8.28
CA SER A 100 -8.23 -6.81 9.26
C SER A 100 -8.78 -5.39 9.13
N ILE A 101 -8.02 -4.44 8.57
CA ILE A 101 -8.54 -3.11 8.22
C ILE A 101 -9.49 -3.24 7.04
N LEU A 102 -9.06 -3.91 5.97
CA LEU A 102 -9.84 -4.03 4.75
C LEU A 102 -11.14 -4.82 4.94
N GLU A 103 -11.17 -5.82 5.82
CA GLU A 103 -12.41 -6.52 6.18
C GLU A 103 -13.44 -5.60 6.86
N LYS A 104 -12.98 -4.54 7.53
CA LYS A 104 -13.83 -3.55 8.21
C LYS A 104 -14.22 -2.38 7.32
N THR A 105 -13.50 -2.16 6.23
CA THR A 105 -13.84 -1.18 5.20
C THR A 105 -14.93 -1.75 4.31
N LYS A 106 -16.11 -1.12 4.36
CA LYS A 106 -17.28 -1.48 3.56
C LYS A 106 -17.16 -0.95 2.14
#